data_AF-A0A2V4AVR6-F1
#
_entry.id   AF-A0A2V4AVR6-F1
#
_cell.length_a   1.000
_cell.length_b   1.000
_cell.length_c   1.000
_cell.angle_alpha   90.00
_cell.angle_beta   90.00
_cell.angle_gamma   90.00
#
_symmetry.space_group_name_H-M   'P 1'
#
loop_
_entity.id
_entity.type
_entity.pdbx_description
1 polymer ?
#
loop_
_entity_poly.entity_id
_entity_poly.type
_entity_poly.pdbx_seq_one_letter_code
_entity_poly.pdbx_strand_id
1 'polypeptide(L)' 'MRGRTTTECPYTITAASYVLGTLDERERAEFAKHSRRCARCRREIRELVPVVRLLGLAKAQQDAARGQ' A
#
# COMPACT_ATOMS: atom_id res chain seq x y z
N MET A 1 -15.27 -13.88 -3.27
CA MET A 1 -14.96 -13.10 -4.48
C MET A 1 -13.75 -13.70 -5.20
N ARG A 2 -13.92 -14.28 -6.39
CA ARG A 2 -12.81 -14.81 -7.22
C ARG A 2 -12.85 -14.11 -8.57
N GLY A 3 -12.15 -12.99 -8.71
CA GLY A 3 -11.97 -12.30 -9.99
C GLY A 3 -10.92 -13.03 -10.82
N ARG A 4 -11.37 -13.73 -11.86
CA ARG A 4 -10.54 -14.41 -12.85
C ARG A 4 -10.55 -13.57 -14.13
N THR A 5 -9.66 -12.58 -14.21
CA THR A 5 -9.20 -11.97 -15.46
C THR A 5 -7.70 -11.76 -15.32
N THR A 6 -6.93 -12.36 -16.24
CA THR A 6 -5.47 -12.50 -16.19
C THR A 6 -4.71 -11.18 -16.35
N THR A 7 -5.38 -10.06 -16.59
CA THR A 7 -4.74 -8.78 -16.92
C THR A 7 -4.91 -7.69 -15.87
N GLU A 8 -5.89 -7.75 -14.96
CA GLU A 8 -6.11 -6.70 -13.95
C GLU A 8 -6.50 -7.32 -12.60
N CYS A 9 -5.71 -7.04 -11.56
CA CYS A 9 -6.01 -7.50 -10.21
C CYS A 9 -6.73 -6.39 -9.45
N PRO A 10 -7.98 -6.57 -9.00
CA PRO A 10 -8.75 -5.49 -8.38
C PRO A 10 -8.16 -5.01 -7.05
N TYR A 11 -7.31 -5.82 -6.42
CA TYR A 11 -6.62 -5.45 -5.18
C TYR A 11 -5.52 -4.42 -5.38
N THR A 12 -5.07 -4.13 -6.61
CA THR A 12 -3.97 -3.17 -6.80
C THR A 12 -4.31 -1.77 -6.29
N ILE A 13 -5.58 -1.36 -6.35
CA ILE A 13 -6.03 -0.08 -5.78
C ILE A 13 -5.83 0.00 -4.26
N THR A 14 -5.90 -1.15 -3.58
CA THR A 14 -5.74 -1.29 -2.13
C THR A 14 -4.27 -1.27 -1.69
N ALA A 15 -3.32 -1.43 -2.62
CA ALA A 15 -1.90 -1.52 -2.30
C ALA A 15 -1.35 -0.26 -1.63
N ALA A 16 -1.77 0.92 -2.08
CA ALA A 16 -1.38 2.20 -1.49
C ALA A 16 -1.87 2.33 -0.04
N SER A 17 -3.16 2.07 0.20
CA SER A 17 -3.73 2.08 1.56
C SER A 17 -3.04 1.07 2.48
N TYR A 18 -2.69 -0.11 1.95
CA TYR A 18 -1.94 -1.12 2.70
C TYR A 18 -0.56 -0.62 3.14
N VAL A 19 0.23 -0.03 2.23
CA VAL A 19 1.58 0.46 2.58
C VAL A 19 1.57 1.75 3.40
N LEU A 20 0.52 2.57 3.25
CA LEU A 20 0.29 3.77 4.08
C LEU A 20 -0.26 3.43 5.47
N GLY A 21 -0.69 2.18 5.70
CA GLY A 21 -1.24 1.75 6.98
C GLY A 21 -2.64 2.30 7.29
N THR A 22 -3.42 2.65 6.27
CA THR A 22 -4.76 3.24 6.43
C THR A 22 -5.90 2.23 6.41
N LEU A 23 -5.60 0.96 6.09
CA LEU A 23 -6.57 -0.13 6.14
C LEU A 23 -6.90 -0.52 7.57
N ASP A 24 -8.14 -0.96 7.80
CA ASP A 24 -8.49 -1.62 9.05
C ASP A 24 -7.79 -3.00 9.17
N GLU A 25 -7.82 -3.61 10.36
CA GLU A 25 -7.14 -4.88 10.61
C GLU A 25 -7.64 -6.02 9.69
N ARG A 26 -8.95 -6.06 9.42
CA ARG A 26 -9.56 -7.10 8.58
C ARG A 26 -9.14 -6.91 7.13
N GLU A 27 -9.21 -5.70 6.61
CA GLU A 27 -8.79 -5.34 5.26
C GLU A 27 -7.30 -5.60 5.05
N ARG A 28 -6.48 -5.23 6.04
CA ARG A 28 -5.04 -5.48 6.04
C ARG A 28 -4.73 -6.97 5.99
N ALA A 29 -5.40 -7.79 6.81
CA ALA A 29 -5.21 -9.24 6.82
C ALA A 29 -5.62 -9.88 5.47
N GLU A 30 -6.74 -9.47 4.90
CA GLU A 30 -7.21 -9.97 3.60
C GLU A 30 -6.26 -9.58 2.45
N PHE A 31 -5.80 -8.33 2.41
CA PHE A 31 -4.84 -7.89 1.41
C PHE A 31 -3.46 -8.58 1.57
N ALA A 32 -2.99 -8.75 2.81
CA ALA A 32 -1.75 -9.46 3.10
C ALA A 32 -1.81 -10.92 2.63
N LYS A 33 -2.94 -11.61 2.85
CA LYS A 33 -3.17 -12.97 2.36
C LYS A 33 -3.17 -13.04 0.83
N HIS A 34 -3.81 -12.07 0.16
CA HIS A 34 -3.84 -12.01 -1.30
C HIS A 34 -2.44 -11.76 -1.90
N SER A 35 -1.73 -10.74 -1.41
CA SER A 35 -0.44 -10.32 -1.96
C SER A 35 0.63 -11.42 -1.86
N ARG A 36 0.56 -12.31 -0.86
CA ARG A 36 1.43 -13.51 -0.79
C ARG A 36 1.37 -14.39 -2.03
N ARG A 37 0.24 -14.41 -2.76
CA ARG A 37 0.03 -15.24 -3.95
C ARG A 37 -0.07 -14.45 -5.26
N CYS A 38 -0.21 -13.13 -5.21
CA CYS A 38 -0.38 -12.27 -6.38
C CYS A 38 0.90 -11.49 -6.72
N ALA A 39 1.58 -11.85 -7.81
CA ALA A 39 2.81 -11.20 -8.25
C ALA A 39 2.64 -9.69 -8.54
N ARG A 40 1.48 -9.28 -9.06
CA ARG A 40 1.17 -7.87 -9.34
C ARG A 40 1.07 -7.06 -8.06
N CYS A 41 0.28 -7.51 -7.08
CA CYS A 41 0.20 -6.82 -5.79
C CYS A 41 1.56 -6.75 -5.08
N ARG A 42 2.42 -7.79 -5.20
CA ARG A 42 3.80 -7.71 -4.69
C ARG A 42 4.64 -6.65 -5.42
N ARG A 43 4.46 -6.49 -6.73
CA ARG A 43 5.12 -5.45 -7.53
C ARG A 43 4.65 -4.07 -7.07
N GLU A 44 3.34 -3.84 -6.97
CA GLU A 44 2.79 -2.57 -6.47
C GLU A 44 3.34 -2.20 -5.09
N ILE A 45 3.39 -3.15 -4.14
CA ILE A 45 3.98 -2.91 -2.82
C ILE A 45 5.45 -2.50 -2.93
N ARG A 46 6.26 -3.22 -3.73
CA ARG A 46 7.68 -2.89 -3.91
C ARG A 46 7.89 -1.50 -4.52
N GLU A 47 7.02 -1.09 -5.45
CA GLU A 47 7.11 0.20 -6.11
C GLU A 47 6.64 1.35 -5.20
N LEU A 48 5.64 1.11 -4.35
CA LEU A 48 5.08 2.14 -3.46
C LEU A 48 5.88 2.35 -2.17
N VAL A 49 6.55 1.31 -1.63
CA VAL A 49 7.29 1.41 -0.36
C VAL A 49 8.34 2.55 -0.34
N PRO A 50 9.17 2.75 -1.38
CA PRO A 50 10.10 3.88 -1.42
C PRO A 50 9.38 5.24 -1.38
N VAL A 51 8.25 5.39 -2.09
CA VAL A 51 7.46 6.62 -2.11
C VAL A 51 6.87 6.92 -0.74
N VAL A 52 6.28 5.92 -0.07
CA VAL A 52 5.74 6.07 1.29
C VAL A 52 6.83 6.48 2.28
N ARG A 53 8.04 5.96 2.15
CA ARG A 53 9.18 6.36 2.98
C ARG A 53 9.51 7.85 2.78
N LEU A 54 9.56 8.32 1.54
CA LEU A 54 9.80 9.73 1.23
C LEU A 54 8.68 10.63 1.77
N LEU A 55 7.42 10.20 1.68
CA LEU A 55 6.29 10.93 2.26
C LEU A 55 6.42 11.06 3.79
N GLY A 56 6.86 10.00 4.48
CA GLY A 56 7.14 10.07 5.92
C GLY A 56 8.22 11.10 6.28
N LEU A 57 9.29 11.16 5.50
CA LEU A 57 10.36 12.16 5.67
C LEU A 57 9.86 13.58 5.40
N ALA A 58 9.12 13.78 4.31
CA ALA A 58 8.54 15.08 3.96
C ALA A 58 7.57 15.56 5.04
N LYS A 59 6.71 14.68 5.57
CA LYS A 59 5.82 15.00 6.68
C LYS A 59 6.61 15.43 7.92
N ALA A 60 7.65 14.70 8.30
CA ALA A 60 8.48 15.06 9.44
C ALA A 60 9.15 16.44 9.27
N GLN A 61 9.63 16.76 8.07
CA GLN A 61 10.17 18.08 7.74
C GLN A 61 9.12 19.19 7.85
N GLN A 62 7.90 18.93 7.35
CA GLN A 62 6.79 19.87 7.45
C GLN A 62 6.38 20.11 8.90
N ASP A 63 6.29 19.07 9.71
CA ASP A 63 5.95 19.17 11.13
C ASP A 63 7.03 19.98 11.88
N ALA A 64 8.31 19.79 11.57
CA ALA A 64 9.42 20.58 12.13
C ALA A 64 9.41 22.05 11.68
N ALA A 65 8.98 22.33 10.45
CA ALA A 65 8.83 23.70 9.94
C ALA A 65 7.60 24.41 10.53
N ARG A 66 6.54 23.67 10.86
CA ARG A 66 5.27 24.20 11.37
C ARG A 66 5.25 24.37 12.90
N GLY A 67 6.16 23.70 13.60
CA GLY A 67 6.43 23.91 15.03
C GLY A 67 7.33 25.11 15.33
N GLN A 68 7.56 25.99 14.35
CA GLN A 68 8.18 27.32 14.47
C GLN A 68 7.09 28.39 14.42
#